data_AF-A0A0M0W665-F1
#
_entry.id   AF-A0A0M0W665-F1
#
_cell.length_a   1.000
_cell.length_b   1.000
_cell.length_c   1.000
_cell.angle_alpha   90.00
_cell.angle_beta   90.00
_cell.angle_gamma   90.00
#
_symmetry.space_group_name_H-M   'P 1'
#
loop_
_entity.id
_entity.type
_entity.pdbx_description
1 polymer ?
#
loop_
_entity_poly.entity_id
_entity_poly.type
_entity_poly.pdbx_seq_one_letter_code
_entity_poly.pdbx_strand_id
1 'polypeptide(L)'
;MKEKILLGQRKNPNKNEIIGGHSSNINNSHSNYATEVIKINPDGTKDIKYITQFPDGNLSKIKNSTTFPEGWSDIKILDSITDIGNSPSISIRGRDGATLHRGIVDGVEIDVIKIGDTVVSGYPTGQINAPLPGGFSN
;
A
#
# COMPACT_ATOMS: atom_id res chain seq x y z
N MET A 1 12.03 -0.01 0.06
CA MET A 1 10.82 0.32 -0.73
C MET A 1 9.90 -0.89 -0.85
N LYS A 2 10.38 -2.01 -1.45
CA LYS A 2 9.60 -3.23 -1.68
C LYS A 2 8.92 -3.79 -0.43
N GLU A 3 9.71 -4.08 0.60
CA GLU A 3 9.20 -4.67 1.85
C GLU A 3 8.15 -3.79 2.53
N LYS A 4 8.38 -2.47 2.61
CA LYS A 4 7.37 -1.52 3.07
C LYS A 4 6.04 -1.68 2.32
N ILE A 5 6.07 -1.69 0.99
CA ILE A 5 4.85 -1.77 0.18
C ILE A 5 4.15 -3.10 0.43
N LEU A 6 4.89 -4.21 0.36
CA LEU A 6 4.31 -5.56 0.41
C LEU A 6 3.91 -5.95 1.83
N LEU A 7 4.85 -5.91 2.77
CA LEU A 7 4.74 -6.50 4.11
C LEU A 7 4.52 -5.46 5.22
N GLY A 8 4.75 -4.19 4.90
CA GLY A 8 4.72 -3.09 5.87
C GLY A 8 6.03 -2.98 6.65
N GLN A 9 6.28 -1.82 7.22
CA GLN A 9 7.44 -1.60 8.09
C GLN A 9 7.11 -0.60 9.20
N ARG A 10 7.92 -0.58 10.27
CA ARG A 10 7.85 0.47 11.29
C ARG A 10 8.01 1.84 10.67
N LYS A 11 7.11 2.76 11.03
CA LYS A 11 7.20 4.18 10.68
C LYS A 11 8.38 4.85 11.39
N ASN A 12 8.58 4.49 12.66
CA ASN A 12 9.65 4.99 13.51
C ASN A 12 10.18 3.81 14.32
N PRO A 13 11.50 3.58 14.42
CA PRO A 13 12.07 2.46 15.17
C PRO A 13 11.57 2.37 16.62
N ASN A 14 11.29 3.52 17.24
CA ASN A 14 10.87 3.66 18.64
C ASN A 14 9.34 3.64 18.83
N LYS A 15 8.57 3.35 17.77
CA LYS A 15 7.11 3.25 17.83
C LYS A 15 6.63 1.98 17.15
N ASN A 16 5.52 1.45 17.65
CA ASN A 16 4.89 0.25 17.11
C ASN A 16 3.91 0.56 15.95
N GLU A 17 4.06 1.69 15.28
CA GLU A 17 3.21 2.12 14.15
C GLU A 17 3.76 1.61 12.83
N ILE A 18 2.88 1.12 11.94
CA ILE A 18 3.26 0.56 10.63
C ILE A 18 2.80 1.47 9.50
N ILE A 19 3.63 1.54 8.45
CA ILE A 19 3.28 2.09 7.14
C ILE A 19 3.41 1.01 6.05
N GLY A 20 2.63 1.14 4.99
CA GLY A 20 2.54 0.16 3.90
C GLY A 20 1.76 -1.10 4.29
N GLY A 21 2.19 -2.25 3.75
CA GLY A 21 1.57 -3.56 3.98
C GLY A 21 0.33 -3.77 3.12
N HIS A 22 0.54 -4.04 1.83
CA HIS A 22 -0.50 -4.15 0.81
C HIS A 22 -0.49 -5.50 0.07
N SER A 23 0.46 -6.39 0.33
CA SER A 23 0.45 -7.73 -0.27
C SER A 23 -0.70 -8.57 0.28
N SER A 24 -1.30 -9.39 -0.58
CA SER A 24 -2.26 -10.42 -0.20
C SER A 24 -1.65 -11.50 0.71
N ASN A 25 -0.31 -11.58 0.78
CA ASN A 25 0.41 -12.45 1.70
C ASN A 25 0.28 -12.03 3.18
N ILE A 26 -0.22 -10.83 3.47
CA ILE A 26 -0.60 -10.42 4.83
C ILE A 26 -1.96 -11.06 5.15
N ASN A 27 -1.92 -12.30 5.63
CA ASN A 27 -3.11 -13.09 5.98
C ASN A 27 -2.81 -14.07 7.14
N ASN A 28 -3.85 -14.72 7.67
CA ASN A 28 -3.74 -15.63 8.83
C ASN A 28 -2.98 -16.94 8.56
N SER A 29 -2.61 -17.25 7.31
CA SER A 29 -1.73 -18.38 7.00
C SER A 29 -0.25 -18.02 7.17
N HIS A 30 0.09 -16.73 7.27
CA HIS A 30 1.45 -16.27 7.48
C HIS A 30 1.74 -16.09 8.98
N SER A 31 2.75 -16.79 9.50
CA SER A 31 3.03 -16.91 10.95
C SER A 31 3.21 -15.59 11.69
N ASN A 32 3.71 -14.56 11.01
CA ASN A 32 3.99 -13.25 11.62
C ASN A 32 2.76 -12.33 11.72
N TYR A 33 1.65 -12.64 11.04
CA TYR A 33 0.49 -11.76 10.94
C TYR A 33 -0.74 -12.38 11.59
N ALA A 34 -1.53 -11.52 12.25
CA ALA A 34 -2.92 -11.81 12.54
C ALA A 34 -3.79 -10.75 11.86
N THR A 35 -4.82 -11.19 11.16
CA THR A 35 -5.61 -10.38 10.23
C THR A 35 -7.11 -10.59 10.44
N GLU A 36 -7.86 -9.50 10.26
CA GLU A 36 -9.32 -9.48 10.19
C GLU A 36 -9.69 -8.85 8.85
N VAL A 37 -10.41 -9.58 8.00
CA VAL A 37 -10.97 -9.02 6.76
C VAL A 37 -12.23 -8.24 7.12
N ILE A 38 -12.21 -6.95 6.81
CA ILE A 38 -13.34 -6.04 7.06
C ILE A 38 -14.29 -6.06 5.87
N LYS A 39 -13.73 -6.04 4.65
CA LYS A 39 -14.50 -6.03 3.40
C LYS A 39 -13.67 -6.58 2.25
N ILE A 40 -14.35 -7.22 1.30
CA ILE A 40 -13.82 -7.52 -0.04
C ILE A 40 -14.44 -6.51 -1.01
N ASN A 41 -13.61 -5.78 -1.75
CA ASN A 41 -14.07 -4.82 -2.74
C ASN A 41 -14.43 -5.51 -4.06
N PRO A 42 -15.25 -4.88 -4.93
CA PRO A 42 -15.65 -5.47 -6.21
C PRO A 42 -14.48 -5.81 -7.15
N ASP A 43 -13.34 -5.12 -7.02
CA ASP A 43 -12.11 -5.35 -7.78
C ASP A 43 -11.24 -6.50 -7.21
N GLY A 44 -11.70 -7.17 -6.15
CA GLY A 44 -11.00 -8.28 -5.49
C GLY A 44 -9.95 -7.85 -4.46
N THR A 45 -9.70 -6.54 -4.28
CA THR A 45 -8.89 -6.05 -3.16
C THR A 45 -9.61 -6.29 -1.83
N LYS A 46 -8.86 -6.34 -0.73
CA LYS A 46 -9.44 -6.55 0.61
C LYS A 46 -9.04 -5.43 1.56
N ASP A 47 -10.03 -4.84 2.22
CA ASP A 47 -9.80 -3.97 3.37
C ASP A 47 -9.66 -4.84 4.61
N ILE A 48 -8.50 -4.76 5.25
CA ILE A 48 -8.14 -5.58 6.40
C ILE A 48 -7.70 -4.71 7.58
N LYS A 49 -7.84 -5.26 8.79
CA LYS A 49 -7.03 -4.89 9.95
C LYS A 49 -5.98 -5.96 10.15
N TYR A 50 -4.75 -5.55 10.46
CA TYR A 50 -3.72 -6.51 10.84
C TYR A 50 -2.83 -6.01 11.97
N ILE A 51 -2.23 -6.97 12.66
CA ILE A 51 -1.09 -6.80 13.56
C ILE A 51 0.04 -7.72 13.10
N THR A 52 1.28 -7.34 13.39
CA THR A 52 2.46 -8.20 13.19
C THR A 52 3.39 -8.09 14.39
N GLN A 53 4.18 -9.13 14.62
CA GLN A 53 5.31 -9.06 15.53
C GLN A 53 6.53 -8.49 14.80
N PHE A 54 7.28 -7.63 15.48
CA PHE A 54 8.55 -7.11 15.00
C PHE A 54 9.73 -7.98 15.47
N PRO A 55 10.93 -7.88 14.87
CA PRO A 55 12.08 -8.71 15.27
C PRO A 55 12.52 -8.58 16.73
N ASP A 56 12.19 -7.46 17.38
CA ASP A 56 12.44 -7.22 18.81
C ASP A 56 11.37 -7.85 19.73
N GLY A 57 10.44 -8.63 19.17
CA GLY A 57 9.35 -9.30 19.88
C GLY A 57 8.12 -8.43 20.15
N ASN A 58 8.20 -7.11 19.94
CA ASN A 58 7.07 -6.22 20.18
C ASN A 58 5.99 -6.37 19.11
N LEU A 59 4.72 -6.23 19.52
CA LEU A 59 3.58 -6.19 18.60
C LEU A 59 3.38 -4.80 18.03
N SER A 60 2.97 -4.75 16.76
CA SER A 60 2.49 -3.52 16.16
C SER A 60 1.17 -3.06 16.77
N LYS A 61 0.87 -1.76 16.64
CA LYS A 61 -0.50 -1.28 16.71
C LYS A 61 -1.31 -1.90 15.56
N ILE A 62 -2.63 -1.99 15.74
CA ILE A 62 -3.54 -2.39 14.66
C ILE A 62 -3.39 -1.41 13.49
N LYS A 63 -3.22 -1.96 12.29
CA LYS A 63 -3.09 -1.22 11.04
C LYS A 63 -4.26 -1.58 10.12
N ASN A 64 -4.97 -0.56 9.64
CA ASN A 64 -5.92 -0.69 8.53
C ASN A 64 -5.16 -0.66 7.20
N SER A 65 -5.47 -1.56 6.28
CA SER A 65 -4.87 -1.59 4.95
C SER A 65 -5.82 -2.12 3.91
N THR A 66 -5.72 -1.60 2.69
CA THR A 66 -6.26 -2.26 1.50
C THR A 66 -5.14 -3.10 0.89
N THR A 67 -5.39 -4.38 0.69
CA THR A 67 -4.45 -5.35 0.11
C THR A 67 -4.83 -5.67 -1.33
N PHE A 68 -3.83 -5.96 -2.15
CA PHE A 68 -4.01 -6.43 -3.52
C PHE A 68 -4.77 -7.77 -3.56
N PRO A 69 -5.38 -8.13 -4.70
CA PRO A 69 -6.10 -9.40 -4.82
C PRO A 69 -5.22 -10.63 -4.56
N GLU A 70 -5.80 -11.73 -4.05
CA GLU A 70 -5.06 -12.96 -3.67
C GLU A 70 -4.27 -13.60 -4.81
N GLY A 71 -4.67 -13.40 -6.07
CA GLY A 71 -3.94 -13.91 -7.24
C GLY A 71 -2.75 -13.08 -7.69
N TRP A 72 -2.49 -11.91 -7.09
CA TRP A 72 -1.36 -11.06 -7.49
C TRP A 72 -0.09 -11.48 -6.78
N SER A 73 0.95 -11.80 -7.55
CA SER A 73 2.28 -12.04 -7.01
C SER A 73 2.92 -10.72 -6.54
N ASP A 74 3.85 -10.82 -5.59
CA ASP A 74 4.63 -9.67 -5.13
C ASP A 74 5.39 -8.99 -6.30
N ILE A 75 5.85 -9.76 -7.29
CA ILE A 75 6.49 -9.23 -8.50
C ILE A 75 5.49 -8.39 -9.29
N LYS A 76 4.30 -8.94 -9.59
CA LYS A 76 3.24 -8.20 -10.30
C LYS A 76 2.88 -6.90 -9.61
N ILE A 77 2.74 -6.92 -8.27
CA ILE A 77 2.45 -5.73 -7.47
C ILE A 77 3.55 -4.67 -7.66
N LEU A 78 4.81 -5.06 -7.52
CA LEU A 78 5.95 -4.13 -7.61
C LEU A 78 6.16 -3.59 -9.03
N ASP A 79 5.99 -4.43 -10.05
CA ASP A 79 6.12 -4.02 -11.45
C ASP A 79 4.99 -3.06 -11.82
N SER A 80 3.74 -3.35 -11.44
CA SER A 80 2.60 -2.45 -11.67
C SER A 80 2.80 -1.08 -11.01
N ILE A 81 3.32 -1.05 -9.78
CA ILE A 81 3.63 0.21 -9.07
C ILE A 81 4.76 0.96 -9.77
N THR A 82 5.77 0.25 -10.26
CA THR A 82 6.89 0.85 -11.01
C THR A 82 6.39 1.49 -12.29
N ASP A 83 5.61 0.76 -13.07
CA ASP A 83 5.09 1.21 -14.37
C ASP A 83 4.18 2.42 -14.21
N ILE A 84 3.25 2.39 -13.24
CA ILE A 84 2.39 3.53 -12.93
C ILE A 84 3.21 4.72 -12.43
N GLY A 85 4.22 4.50 -11.60
CA GLY A 85 5.11 5.57 -11.14
C GLY A 85 5.95 6.22 -12.25
N ASN A 86 6.04 5.61 -13.43
CA ASN A 86 6.71 6.17 -14.60
C ASN A 86 5.74 6.90 -15.55
N SER A 87 4.44 6.90 -15.25
CA SER A 87 3.44 7.68 -15.98
C SER A 87 3.49 9.18 -15.62
N PRO A 88 2.77 10.06 -16.34
CA PRO A 88 2.61 11.45 -15.93
C PRO A 88 1.88 11.59 -14.59
N SER A 89 2.35 12.49 -13.74
CA SER A 89 1.69 12.76 -12.45
C SER A 89 0.34 13.44 -12.64
N ILE A 90 -0.66 13.02 -11.89
CA ILE A 90 -1.99 13.64 -11.85
C ILE A 90 -2.11 14.78 -10.83
N SER A 91 -1.17 14.88 -9.88
CA SER A 91 -1.12 15.96 -8.89
C SER A 91 0.28 16.09 -8.29
N ILE A 92 0.60 17.28 -7.78
CA ILE A 92 1.86 17.59 -7.08
C ILE A 92 1.53 18.18 -5.71
N ARG A 93 2.09 17.60 -4.65
CA ARG A 93 1.90 18.06 -3.28
C ARG A 93 2.84 19.23 -2.97
N GLY A 94 2.26 20.41 -2.73
CA GLY A 94 3.02 21.65 -2.55
C GLY A 94 4.03 21.67 -1.39
N ARG A 95 3.83 20.86 -0.34
CA ARG A 95 4.72 20.86 0.84
C ARG A 95 6.11 20.28 0.56
N ASP A 96 6.20 19.24 -0.26
CA ASP A 96 7.43 18.46 -0.45
C ASP A 96 7.71 18.09 -1.91
N GLY A 97 6.91 18.61 -2.85
CA GLY A 97 7.07 18.34 -4.28
C GLY A 97 6.77 16.90 -4.67
N ALA A 98 6.17 16.09 -3.78
CA ALA A 98 5.82 14.72 -4.12
C ALA A 98 4.81 14.72 -5.26
N THR A 99 4.95 13.77 -6.18
CA THR A 99 4.05 13.57 -7.31
C THR A 99 3.14 12.38 -7.04
N LEU A 100 1.87 12.51 -7.39
CA LEU A 100 0.89 11.43 -7.38
C LEU A 100 0.68 10.93 -8.81
N HIS A 101 0.73 9.62 -8.98
CA HIS A 101 0.49 8.90 -10.22
C HIS A 101 -0.61 7.89 -9.96
N ARG A 102 -1.44 7.63 -10.96
CA ARG A 102 -2.55 6.69 -10.84
C ARG A 102 -2.75 5.91 -12.13
N GLY A 103 -3.00 4.62 -12.00
CA GLY A 103 -3.33 3.75 -13.10
C GLY A 103 -4.22 2.59 -12.67
N ILE A 104 -4.77 1.89 -13.66
CA ILE A 104 -5.60 0.70 -13.46
C ILE A 104 -4.90 -0.49 -14.13
N VAL A 105 -4.71 -1.57 -13.37
CA VAL A 105 -4.15 -2.83 -13.88
C VAL A 105 -5.10 -3.95 -13.49
N ASP A 106 -5.59 -4.72 -14.47
CA ASP A 106 -6.56 -5.81 -14.30
C ASP A 106 -7.79 -5.42 -13.44
N GLY A 107 -8.30 -4.20 -13.64
CA GLY A 107 -9.46 -3.68 -12.90
C GLY A 107 -9.15 -3.10 -11.51
N VAL A 108 -7.91 -3.17 -11.03
CA VAL A 108 -7.48 -2.59 -9.75
C VAL A 108 -6.86 -1.22 -9.99
N GLU A 109 -7.43 -0.17 -9.39
CA GLU A 109 -6.83 1.16 -9.37
C GLU A 109 -5.72 1.25 -8.31
N ILE A 110 -4.59 1.85 -8.68
CA ILE A 110 -3.39 1.92 -7.85
C ILE A 110 -2.91 3.36 -7.81
N ASP A 111 -2.68 3.86 -6.60
CA ASP A 111 -1.98 5.11 -6.36
C ASP A 111 -0.50 4.88 -6.11
N VAL A 112 0.34 5.69 -6.76
CA VAL A 112 1.79 5.70 -6.56
C VAL A 112 2.25 7.12 -6.26
N ILE A 113 2.99 7.27 -5.16
CA ILE A 113 3.55 8.56 -4.75
C ILE A 113 5.06 8.51 -4.92
N LYS A 114 5.63 9.49 -5.62
CA LYS A 114 7.08 9.66 -5.83
C LYS A 114 7.59 10.96 -5.23
N ILE A 115 8.85 10.97 -4.79
CA ILE A 115 9.64 12.18 -4.51
C ILE A 115 10.86 12.12 -5.42
N GLY A 116 10.95 13.04 -6.38
CA GLY A 116 11.83 12.86 -7.54
C GLY A 116 11.51 11.54 -8.25
N ASP A 117 12.54 10.73 -8.53
CA ASP A 117 12.38 9.41 -9.16
C ASP A 117 12.09 8.28 -8.16
N THR A 118 12.09 8.56 -6.86
CA THR A 118 11.94 7.52 -5.84
C THR A 118 10.47 7.29 -5.51
N VAL A 119 10.00 6.05 -5.68
CA VAL A 119 8.69 5.60 -5.18
C VAL A 119 8.72 5.56 -3.66
N VAL A 120 7.89 6.40 -3.02
CA VAL A 120 7.75 6.47 -1.56
C VAL A 120 6.47 5.82 -1.06
N SER A 121 5.47 5.62 -1.92
CA SER A 121 4.26 4.86 -1.61
C SER A 121 3.68 4.23 -2.88
N GLY A 122 3.05 3.06 -2.75
CA GLY A 122 2.30 2.40 -3.80
C GLY A 122 1.27 1.48 -3.16
N TYR A 123 -0.01 1.63 -3.50
CA TYR A 123 -1.10 0.87 -2.85
C TYR A 123 -2.35 0.79 -3.74
N PRO A 124 -3.14 -0.28 -3.64
CA PRO A 124 -4.43 -0.37 -4.30
C PRO A 124 -5.41 0.56 -3.58
N THR A 125 -6.29 1.21 -4.33
CA THR A 125 -7.24 2.20 -3.79
C THR A 125 -8.56 1.57 -3.34
N GLY A 126 -8.84 0.33 -3.77
CA GLY A 126 -10.04 -0.43 -3.45
C GLY A 126 -11.31 0.01 -4.18
N GLN A 127 -11.20 1.01 -5.06
CA GLN A 127 -12.28 1.52 -5.90
C GLN A 127 -11.71 2.32 -7.07
N ILE A 128 -12.47 2.42 -8.16
CA ILE A 128 -12.13 3.30 -9.27
C ILE A 128 -12.45 4.76 -8.93
N ASN A 129 -11.60 5.70 -9.35
CA ASN A 129 -11.67 7.13 -9.06
C ASN A 129 -11.64 7.43 -7.56
N ALA A 130 -10.76 6.78 -6.81
CA ALA A 130 -10.64 7.02 -5.38
C ALA A 130 -10.32 8.49 -5.08
N PRO A 131 -10.77 9.04 -3.92
CA PRO A 131 -10.37 10.37 -3.51
C PRO A 131 -8.85 10.54 -3.51
N LEU A 132 -8.36 11.73 -3.87
CA LEU A 132 -6.94 11.99 -3.81
C LEU A 132 -6.43 11.83 -2.37
N PRO A 133 -5.26 11.22 -2.17
CA PRO A 133 -4.65 11.12 -0.85
C PRO A 133 -4.37 12.51 -0.27
N GLY A 134 -4.35 12.59 1.06
CA GLY A 134 -4.19 13.85 1.78
C GLY A 134 -2.97 14.66 1.33
N GLY A 135 -3.17 15.95 1.10
CA GLY A 135 -2.14 16.88 0.64
C GLY A 135 -1.99 16.95 -0.88
N PHE A 136 -2.72 16.15 -1.66
CA PHE A 136 -2.87 16.32 -3.10
C PHE A 136 -4.20 16.99 -3.41
N SER A 137 -4.20 17.85 -4.43
CA SER A 137 -5.39 18.52 -4.97
C SER A 137 -5.29 18.55 -6.49
N ASN A 138 -6.44 18.61 -7.15
CA ASN A 138 -6.53 18.97 -8.57
C ASN A 138 -6.19 20.45 -8.77
#